data_AF-A0A7S0ZG43-F1
#
_entry.id   AF-A0A7S0ZG43-F1
#
_cell.length_a   1.000
_cell.length_b   1.000
_cell.length_c   1.000
_cell.angle_alpha   90.00
_cell.angle_beta   90.00
_cell.angle_gamma   90.00
#
_symmetry.space_group_name_H-M   'P 1'
#
loop_
_entity.id
_entity.type
_entity.pdbx_description
1 polymer ?
#
loop_
_entity_poly.entity_id
_entity_poly.type
_entity_poly.pdbx_seq_one_letter_code
_entity_poly.pdbx_strand_id
1 'polypeptide(L)'
;DNKCRRHGRCAIKAIDTSKDLSSSSAETKSPFGYSSSAAESSEAEGINLRRFLERAQSQPDVRMVPLWRRVFADQVTPVELFRCLVAEDDTSTHAFLLESATNDGTVGRYSFVGSSPSVEVISRRNQIKLRDMRS
;
A
#
# COMPACT_ATOMS: atom_id res chain seq x y z
N ASP A 1 -14.92 -38.61 -6.45
CA ASP A 1 -15.01 -37.46 -7.36
C ASP A 1 -14.70 -36.14 -6.66
N ASN A 2 -13.54 -35.61 -7.02
CA ASN A 2 -12.95 -34.38 -6.49
C ASN A 2 -13.63 -33.14 -7.07
N LYS A 3 -14.20 -32.28 -6.21
CA LYS A 3 -14.43 -30.87 -6.54
C LYS A 3 -13.88 -30.00 -5.41
N CYS A 4 -12.58 -29.69 -5.54
CA CYS A 4 -11.83 -28.79 -4.69
C CYS A 4 -12.33 -27.35 -4.92
N ARG A 5 -13.15 -26.82 -4.01
CA ARG A 5 -13.54 -25.40 -3.95
C ARG A 5 -12.40 -24.59 -3.35
N ARG A 6 -11.49 -24.06 -4.17
CA ARG A 6 -10.50 -23.07 -3.71
C ARG A 6 -11.12 -21.65 -3.76
N HIS A 7 -11.77 -21.25 -2.68
CA HIS A 7 -12.00 -19.84 -2.38
C HIS A 7 -10.78 -19.33 -1.61
N GLY A 8 -9.75 -18.90 -2.33
CA GLY A 8 -8.60 -18.21 -1.74
C GLY A 8 -8.95 -16.75 -1.48
N ARG A 9 -9.49 -16.42 -0.31
CA ARG A 9 -9.54 -15.03 0.17
C ARG A 9 -8.10 -14.59 0.44
N CYS A 10 -7.51 -13.80 -0.46
CA CYS A 10 -6.29 -13.06 -0.13
C CYS A 10 -6.69 -11.88 0.75
N ALA A 11 -6.79 -12.13 2.06
CA ALA A 11 -7.10 -11.09 3.03
C ALA A 11 -5.82 -10.27 3.30
N ILE A 12 -5.60 -9.22 2.52
CA ILE A 12 -4.74 -8.12 2.97
C ILE A 12 -5.54 -7.42 4.09
N LYS A 13 -5.41 -7.92 5.32
CA LYS A 13 -6.02 -7.25 6.48
C LYS A 13 -5.36 -5.88 6.63
N ALA A 14 -6.19 -4.85 6.79
CA ALA A 14 -5.74 -3.57 7.30
C ALA A 14 -4.99 -3.81 8.62
N ILE A 15 -3.78 -3.29 8.71
CA ILE A 15 -2.92 -3.46 9.88
C ILE A 15 -3.35 -2.42 10.90
N ASP A 16 -4.13 -2.87 11.89
CA ASP A 16 -4.46 -2.09 13.09
C ASP A 16 -3.21 -2.02 13.98
N THR A 17 -2.58 -0.85 14.04
CA THR A 17 -1.30 -0.62 14.75
C THR A 17 -1.44 -0.52 16.27
N SER A 18 -2.60 -0.86 16.83
CA SER A 18 -2.91 -0.56 18.24
C SER A 18 -2.59 -1.68 19.24
N LYS A 19 -2.12 -2.87 18.82
CA LYS A 19 -2.17 -4.07 19.69
C LYS A 19 -0.90 -4.90 19.92
N ASP A 20 0.23 -4.60 19.29
CA ASP A 20 1.42 -5.46 19.44
C ASP A 20 2.47 -4.86 20.39
N LEU A 21 2.13 -4.79 21.69
CA LEU A 21 3.09 -4.76 22.79
C LEU A 21 2.80 -5.93 23.74
N SER A 22 3.33 -7.11 23.43
CA SER A 22 3.85 -8.03 24.45
C SER A 22 4.66 -9.15 23.78
N SER A 23 5.92 -9.27 24.19
CA SER A 23 6.90 -10.24 23.73
C SER A 23 6.72 -11.60 24.43
N SER A 24 6.83 -12.70 23.69
CA SER A 24 7.50 -13.90 24.21
C SER A 24 8.11 -14.73 23.08
N SER A 25 9.31 -15.24 23.36
CA SER A 25 10.26 -15.84 22.44
C SER A 25 10.01 -17.33 22.21
N ALA A 26 10.17 -17.80 20.97
CA ALA A 26 10.58 -19.17 20.66
C ALA A 26 11.24 -19.21 19.27
N GLU A 27 12.51 -19.63 19.23
CA GLU A 27 13.34 -19.76 18.03
C GLU A 27 12.93 -20.99 17.21
N THR A 28 12.90 -20.87 15.88
CA THR A 28 12.96 -22.03 14.98
C THR A 28 13.85 -21.67 13.79
N LYS A 29 15.02 -22.32 13.69
CA LYS A 29 15.97 -22.12 12.59
C LYS A 29 15.40 -22.68 11.28
N SER A 30 15.40 -21.87 10.23
CA SER A 30 15.00 -22.26 8.87
C SER A 30 16.05 -23.18 8.23
N PRO A 31 15.65 -24.24 7.50
CA PRO A 31 16.54 -25.23 6.91
C PRO A 31 17.22 -24.78 5.61
N PHE A 32 16.93 -23.58 5.10
CA PHE A 32 17.57 -23.06 3.88
C PHE A 32 18.75 -22.17 4.23
N GLY A 33 19.96 -22.74 4.12
CA GLY A 33 21.22 -22.02 4.29
C GLY A 33 21.38 -20.91 3.24
N TYR A 34 21.32 -19.67 3.69
CA TYR A 34 21.75 -18.50 2.92
C TYR A 34 22.92 -17.86 3.68
N SER A 35 24.13 -17.95 3.10
CA SER A 35 25.31 -17.27 3.62
C SER A 35 25.29 -15.81 3.19
N SER A 36 25.40 -14.91 4.17
CA SER A 36 25.54 -13.47 3.97
C SER A 36 26.90 -13.11 3.36
N SER A 37 26.95 -12.11 2.49
CA SER A 37 28.11 -11.21 2.43
C SER A 37 27.71 -9.79 2.04
N ALA A 38 27.97 -8.88 3.00
CA ALA A 38 28.15 -7.43 2.93
C ALA A 38 27.01 -6.60 2.32
N ALA A 39 26.07 -6.08 3.10
CA ALA A 39 26.18 -4.88 3.95
C ALA A 39 26.15 -3.56 3.18
N GLU A 40 24.96 -2.94 3.14
CA GLU A 40 24.85 -1.48 3.26
C GLU A 40 23.60 -1.13 4.10
N SER A 41 23.89 -0.74 5.33
CA SER A 41 23.13 0.00 6.35
C SER A 41 21.59 0.00 6.32
N SER A 42 21.04 -0.73 7.28
CA SER A 42 19.74 -0.57 7.94
C SER A 42 19.43 0.87 8.34
N GLU A 43 18.30 1.43 7.92
CA GLU A 43 17.72 2.64 8.54
C GLU A 43 16.24 2.81 8.06
N ALA A 44 15.35 2.07 8.73
CA ALA A 44 13.87 2.06 8.80
C ALA A 44 13.00 1.79 7.55
N GLU A 45 12.65 0.51 7.38
CA GLU A 45 11.33 0.09 6.93
C GLU A 45 10.25 0.50 7.95
N GLY A 46 9.12 0.99 7.47
CA GLY A 46 7.90 1.12 8.26
C GLY A 46 7.77 2.41 9.05
N ILE A 47 6.52 2.76 9.30
CA ILE A 47 6.03 3.95 9.98
C ILE A 47 6.82 4.17 11.29
N ASN A 48 7.73 5.13 11.30
CA ASN A 48 8.50 5.51 12.49
C ASN A 48 8.08 6.91 12.93
N LEU A 49 7.48 7.01 14.12
CA LEU A 49 6.93 8.26 14.64
C LEU A 49 8.00 9.37 14.73
N ARG A 50 9.20 9.03 15.19
CA ARG A 50 10.29 10.00 15.31
C ARG A 50 10.65 10.61 13.95
N ARG A 51 10.87 9.78 12.94
CA ARG A 51 11.17 10.24 11.57
C ARG A 51 10.02 11.01 10.93
N PHE A 52 8.78 10.62 11.23
CA PHE A 52 7.61 11.37 10.79
C PHE A 52 7.63 12.79 11.38
N LEU A 53 7.84 12.93 12.69
CA LEU A 53 7.91 14.22 13.36
C LEU A 53 9.09 15.07 12.85
N GLU A 54 10.27 14.47 12.69
CA GLU A 54 11.45 15.14 12.14
C GLU A 54 11.17 15.72 10.74
N ARG A 55 10.48 14.97 9.87
CA ARG A 55 10.07 15.46 8.54
C ARG A 55 8.94 16.48 8.60
N ALA A 56 7.96 16.28 9.47
CA ALA A 56 6.85 17.21 9.62
C ALA A 56 7.31 18.59 10.13
N GLN A 57 8.41 18.62 10.90
CA GLN A 57 8.99 19.83 11.48
C GLN A 57 10.19 20.36 10.70
N SER A 58 10.62 19.71 9.60
CA SER A 58 11.87 20.08 8.93
C SER A 58 11.83 21.46 8.29
N GLN A 59 10.67 21.88 7.80
CA GLN A 59 10.45 23.22 7.21
C GLN A 59 9.03 23.70 7.57
N PRO A 60 8.81 25.01 7.75
CA PRO A 60 7.51 25.56 8.18
C PRO A 60 6.36 25.32 7.16
N ASP A 61 6.71 25.01 5.93
CA ASP A 61 5.82 24.84 4.77
C ASP A 61 5.53 23.37 4.43
N VAL A 62 6.08 22.42 5.19
CA VAL A 62 5.71 20.99 5.06
C VAL A 62 4.28 20.79 5.55
N ARG A 63 3.38 20.46 4.62
CA ARG A 63 1.96 20.17 4.93
C ARG A 63 1.56 18.70 4.74
N MET A 64 2.46 17.86 4.23
CA MET A 64 2.21 16.45 3.96
C MET A 64 3.50 15.65 4.10
N VAL A 65 3.45 14.57 4.89
CA VAL A 65 4.54 13.61 5.03
C VAL A 65 4.00 12.23 4.63
N PRO A 66 4.50 11.62 3.53
CA PRO A 66 4.01 10.33 3.09
C PRO A 66 4.46 9.22 4.06
N LEU A 67 3.51 8.37 4.45
CA LEU A 67 3.77 7.14 5.19
C LEU A 67 3.63 5.96 4.25
N TRP A 68 4.60 5.04 4.31
CA TRP A 68 4.62 3.87 3.43
C TRP A 68 5.30 2.69 4.12
N ARG A 69 5.03 1.51 3.58
CA ARG A 69 5.72 0.26 3.92
C ARG A 69 5.92 -0.56 2.65
N ARG A 70 6.97 -1.36 2.62
CA ARG A 70 7.13 -2.38 1.58
C ARG A 70 6.46 -3.66 2.03
N VAL A 71 5.87 -4.35 1.07
CA VAL A 71 5.28 -5.68 1.26
C VAL A 71 5.75 -6.55 0.10
N PHE A 72 5.99 -7.83 0.38
CA PHE A 72 6.26 -8.80 -0.68
C PHE A 72 4.95 -9.07 -1.43
N ALA A 73 4.99 -8.95 -2.75
CA ALA A 73 3.83 -9.01 -3.62
C ALA A 73 4.14 -9.73 -4.94
N ASP A 74 5.09 -10.66 -4.93
CA ASP A 74 5.65 -11.32 -6.12
C ASP A 74 4.60 -12.08 -6.95
N GLN A 75 3.49 -12.47 -6.31
CA GLN A 75 2.38 -13.18 -6.96
C GLN A 75 1.14 -12.30 -7.17
N VAL A 76 1.21 -11.00 -6.87
CA VAL A 76 0.07 -10.09 -6.97
C VAL A 76 0.26 -9.19 -8.18
N THR A 77 -0.66 -9.30 -9.13
CA THR A 77 -0.74 -8.39 -10.27
C THR A 77 -1.39 -7.06 -9.85
N PRO A 78 -1.12 -5.94 -10.56
CA PRO A 78 -1.75 -4.66 -10.27
C PRO A 78 -3.29 -4.71 -10.27
N VAL A 79 -3.89 -5.48 -11.17
CA VAL A 79 -5.35 -5.68 -11.26
C VAL A 79 -5.89 -6.43 -10.04
N GLU A 80 -5.19 -7.46 -9.56
CA GLU A 80 -5.56 -8.16 -8.32
C GLU A 80 -5.48 -7.23 -7.11
N LEU A 81 -4.42 -6.42 -7.02
CA LEU A 81 -4.29 -5.42 -5.94
C LEU A 81 -5.43 -4.39 -5.96
N PHE A 82 -5.79 -3.89 -7.16
CA PHE A 82 -6.93 -2.98 -7.32
C PHE A 82 -8.23 -3.61 -6.82
N ARG A 83 -8.52 -4.86 -7.19
CA ARG A 83 -9.70 -5.60 -6.71
C ARG A 83 -9.68 -5.85 -5.20
N CYS A 84 -8.52 -6.01 -4.58
CA CYS A 84 -8.41 -6.13 -3.13
C CYS A 84 -8.70 -4.81 -2.40
N LEU A 85 -8.42 -3.66 -3.03
CA LEU A 85 -8.57 -2.33 -2.43
C LEU A 85 -9.95 -1.71 -2.63
N VAL A 86 -10.71 -2.18 -3.61
CA VAL A 86 -12.08 -1.75 -3.89
C VAL A 86 -13.01 -2.86 -3.43
N ALA A 87 -13.87 -2.60 -2.43
CA ALA A 87 -14.83 -3.60 -1.99
C ALA A 87 -15.73 -4.01 -3.17
N GLU A 88 -15.92 -5.31 -3.38
CA GLU A 88 -16.65 -5.82 -4.57
C GLU A 88 -18.10 -5.29 -4.66
N ASP A 89 -18.70 -4.93 -3.52
CA ASP A 89 -20.06 -4.40 -3.42
C ASP A 89 -20.13 -2.86 -3.38
N ASP A 90 -19.00 -2.17 -3.27
CA ASP A 90 -18.96 -0.71 -3.15
C ASP A 90 -18.66 -0.02 -4.49
N THR A 91 -19.72 0.12 -5.27
CA THR A 91 -19.70 0.86 -6.54
C THR A 91 -19.59 2.38 -6.38
N SER A 92 -19.65 2.90 -5.15
CA SER A 92 -19.61 4.33 -4.87
C SER A 92 -18.23 4.84 -4.48
N THR A 93 -17.29 3.94 -4.15
CA THR A 93 -15.91 4.29 -3.82
C THR A 93 -15.15 4.72 -5.08
N HIS A 94 -14.57 5.93 -5.02
CA HIS A 94 -13.68 6.43 -6.07
C HIS A 94 -12.32 5.74 -5.96
N ALA A 95 -11.87 5.14 -7.05
CA ALA A 95 -10.61 4.42 -7.15
C ALA A 95 -9.99 4.54 -8.54
N PHE A 96 -8.70 4.30 -8.63
CA PHE A 96 -7.96 4.26 -9.89
C PHE A 96 -6.88 3.17 -9.89
N LEU A 97 -6.59 2.69 -11.10
CA LEU A 97 -5.40 1.91 -11.45
C LEU A 97 -4.77 2.60 -12.66
N LEU A 98 -3.51 3.01 -12.53
CA LEU A 98 -2.74 3.64 -13.60
C LEU A 98 -1.54 2.77 -13.94
N GLU A 99 -1.44 2.39 -15.21
CA GLU A 99 -0.32 1.62 -15.76
C GLU A 99 0.31 2.40 -16.91
N SER A 100 1.64 2.40 -16.99
CA SER A 100 2.34 3.04 -18.10
C SER A 100 2.38 2.08 -19.28
N ALA A 101 1.85 2.50 -20.43
CA ALA A 101 2.10 1.84 -21.71
C ALA A 101 3.35 2.45 -22.35
N THR A 102 4.28 1.62 -22.77
CA THR A 102 5.47 2.06 -23.54
C THR A 102 5.25 1.84 -25.03
N ASN A 103 6.02 2.55 -25.87
CA ASN A 103 5.86 2.52 -27.33
C ASN A 103 6.12 1.14 -27.96
N ASP A 104 6.80 0.24 -27.24
CA ASP A 104 7.06 -1.14 -27.62
C ASP A 104 5.95 -2.11 -27.17
N GLY A 105 4.86 -1.60 -26.59
CA GLY A 105 3.73 -2.41 -26.12
C GLY A 105 3.98 -3.12 -24.79
N THR A 106 5.10 -2.82 -24.10
CA THR A 106 5.36 -3.35 -22.77
C THR A 106 4.68 -2.52 -21.67
N VAL A 107 4.50 -3.12 -20.51
CA VAL A 107 3.99 -2.43 -19.32
C VAL A 107 5.18 -1.86 -18.55
N GLY A 108 5.08 -0.62 -18.12
CA GLY A 108 6.11 0.02 -17.30
C GLY A 108 6.36 -0.72 -15.98
N ARG A 109 7.53 -0.49 -15.38
CA ARG A 109 7.95 -1.16 -14.13
C ARG A 109 7.01 -0.92 -12.93
N TYR A 110 6.25 0.16 -12.95
CA TYR A 110 5.40 0.58 -11.84
C TYR A 110 3.96 0.79 -12.28
N SER A 111 3.03 0.32 -11.45
CA SER A 111 1.60 0.63 -11.53
C SER A 111 1.18 1.37 -10.25
N PHE A 112 0.28 2.33 -10.37
CA PHE A 112 -0.25 3.09 -9.23
C PHE A 112 -1.70 2.71 -8.96
N VAL A 113 -1.99 2.35 -7.72
CA VAL A 113 -3.34 2.01 -7.26
C VAL A 113 -3.73 2.95 -6.14
N GLY A 114 -4.94 3.50 -6.19
CA GLY A 114 -5.51 4.33 -5.13
C GLY A 114 -7.00 4.10 -4.98
N SER A 115 -7.48 4.10 -3.74
CA SER A 115 -8.91 4.07 -3.41
C SER A 115 -9.20 5.02 -2.24
N SER A 116 -10.48 5.42 -2.09
CA SER A 116 -10.95 6.24 -0.96
C SER A 116 -10.18 7.55 -0.76
N PRO A 117 -10.16 8.45 -1.75
CA PRO A 117 -9.49 9.74 -1.61
C PRO A 117 -10.13 10.57 -0.49
N SER A 118 -9.32 11.30 0.27
CA SER A 118 -9.85 12.17 1.35
C SER A 118 -10.59 13.41 0.83
N VAL A 119 -10.26 13.88 -0.37
CA VAL A 119 -10.87 15.06 -1.00
C VAL A 119 -10.90 14.85 -2.52
N GLU A 120 -12.00 15.24 -3.16
CA GLU A 120 -12.14 15.31 -4.61
C GLU A 120 -12.27 16.76 -5.08
N VAL A 121 -11.58 17.09 -6.17
CA VAL A 121 -11.70 18.38 -6.86
C VAL A 121 -12.28 18.12 -8.24
N ILE A 122 -13.46 18.66 -8.51
CA ILE A 122 -14.20 18.44 -9.75
C ILE A 122 -14.35 19.78 -10.46
N SER A 123 -13.76 19.90 -11.65
CA SER A 123 -13.93 21.06 -12.53
C SER A 123 -14.82 20.70 -13.72
N ARG A 124 -15.89 21.48 -13.94
CA ARG A 124 -16.79 21.37 -15.10
C ARG A 124 -17.14 22.75 -15.62
N ARG A 125 -16.70 23.09 -16.84
CA ARG A 125 -16.81 24.44 -17.43
C ARG A 125 -16.19 25.48 -16.48
N ASN A 126 -16.95 26.50 -16.08
CA ASN A 126 -16.51 27.54 -15.15
C ASN A 126 -16.91 27.25 -13.69
N GLN A 127 -17.17 25.99 -13.33
CA GLN A 127 -17.51 25.59 -11.97
C GLN A 127 -16.48 24.62 -11.41
N ILE A 128 -16.03 24.92 -10.19
CA ILE A 128 -15.17 24.04 -9.38
C ILE A 128 -15.97 23.59 -8.16
N LYS A 129 -15.99 22.29 -7.89
CA LYS A 129 -16.61 21.69 -6.71
C LYS A 129 -15.56 20.91 -5.93
N LEU A 130 -15.47 21.18 -4.63
CA LEU A 130 -14.69 20.39 -3.69
C LEU A 130 -15.63 19.47 -2.94
N ARG A 131 -15.29 18.19 -2.83
CA ARG A 131 -15.96 17.23 -1.94
C ARG A 131 -14.94 16.73 -0.94
N ASP A 132 -15.18 17.00 0.34
CA ASP A 132 -14.38 16.42 1.43
C ASP A 132 -15.04 15.11 1.86
N MET A 133 -14.26 14.03 1.89
CA MET A 133 -14.70 12.67 2.22
C MET A 133 -14.21 12.24 3.61
N ARG A 134 -13.57 13.14 4.36
CA ARG A 134 -13.20 12.92 5.77
C ARG A 134 -14.46 13.06 6.63
N SER A 135 -14.95 11.95 7.18
CA SER A 135 -16.04 11.90 8.15
C SER A 135 -15.60 12.36 9.54
#